data_AF-A0A1X9YXG0-F1
#
_entry.id   AF-A0A1X9YXG0-F1
#
_cell.length_a   1.000
_cell.length_b   1.000
_cell.length_c   1.000
_cell.angle_alpha   90.00
_cell.angle_beta   90.00
_cell.angle_gamma   90.00
#
_symmetry.space_group_name_H-M   'P 1'
#
loop_
_entity.id
_entity.type
_entity.pdbx_description
1 polymer ?
#
loop_
_entity_poly.entity_id
_entity_poly.type
_entity_poly.pdbx_seq_one_letter_code
_entity_poly.pdbx_strand_id
1 'polypeptide(L)'
;MATGGGTAAARFFSSIGLVSGRRSILMLVVVWTLNLFWLGLNYFWRFASVEVLLAVPVLLLLYALLALFGYVYWGMREVREREAPYANIMVGVIVALTLLYFNVNLLQFVLQAIER
;
A
#
# COMPACT_ATOMS: atom_id res chain seq x y z
N MET A 1 24.02 20.19 -24.25
CA MET A 1 22.84 20.65 -23.48
C MET A 1 22.92 20.05 -22.08
N ALA A 2 23.00 20.89 -21.05
CA ALA A 2 23.18 20.46 -19.66
C ALA A 2 21.83 20.12 -18.98
N THR A 3 21.75 18.90 -18.47
CA THR A 3 21.15 18.42 -17.20
C THR A 3 19.95 19.15 -16.59
N GLY A 4 18.76 18.52 -16.66
CA GLY A 4 17.63 18.74 -15.73
C GLY A 4 17.41 17.49 -14.87
N GLY A 5 17.77 17.58 -13.59
CA GLY A 5 17.94 16.46 -12.67
C GLY A 5 16.68 15.63 -12.40
N GLY A 6 16.77 14.33 -12.69
CA GLY A 6 15.96 13.33 -11.99
C GLY A 6 16.33 13.38 -10.52
N THR A 7 15.51 14.08 -9.72
CA THR A 7 15.72 14.28 -8.29
C THR A 7 15.97 12.93 -7.59
N ALA A 8 16.84 12.91 -6.57
CA ALA A 8 17.13 11.70 -5.80
C ALA A 8 15.86 10.98 -5.31
N ALA A 9 14.79 11.76 -5.06
CA ALA A 9 13.44 11.29 -4.82
C ALA A 9 12.87 10.40 -5.94
N ALA A 10 12.98 10.78 -7.22
CA ALA A 10 12.51 9.97 -8.34
C ALA A 10 13.25 8.62 -8.46
N ARG A 11 14.56 8.60 -8.18
CA ARG A 11 15.34 7.35 -8.13
C ARG A 11 14.96 6.49 -6.92
N PHE A 12 14.76 7.10 -5.76
CA PHE A 12 14.26 6.42 -4.57
C PHE A 12 12.87 5.81 -4.85
N PHE A 13 11.90 6.60 -5.31
CA PHE A 13 10.57 6.11 -5.69
C PHE A 13 10.62 5.02 -6.79
N SER A 14 11.61 5.07 -7.69
CA SER A 14 11.83 4.00 -8.68
C SER A 14 12.30 2.68 -8.05
N SER A 15 13.16 2.73 -7.02
CA SER A 15 13.71 1.52 -6.38
C SER A 15 12.68 0.85 -5.47
N ILE A 16 11.77 1.62 -4.86
CA ILE A 16 10.64 1.10 -4.07
C ILE A 16 9.42 0.71 -4.93
N GLY A 17 9.55 0.70 -6.27
CA GLY A 17 8.51 0.20 -7.17
C GLY A 17 7.38 1.18 -7.50
N LEU A 18 7.51 2.46 -7.14
CA LEU A 18 6.44 3.46 -7.27
C LEU A 18 6.41 4.17 -8.65
N VAL A 19 7.28 3.82 -9.59
CA VAL A 19 7.39 4.51 -10.91
C VAL A 19 6.34 4.07 -11.94
N SER A 20 5.56 3.04 -11.66
CA SER A 20 4.53 2.54 -12.58
C SER A 20 3.22 2.31 -11.81
N GLY A 21 2.10 2.85 -12.33
CA GLY A 21 0.78 2.61 -11.74
C GLY A 21 0.43 1.12 -11.59
N ARG A 22 0.94 0.27 -12.50
CA ARG A 22 0.77 -1.18 -12.41
C ARG A 22 1.53 -1.80 -11.23
N ARG A 23 2.71 -1.25 -10.91
CA ARG A 23 3.56 -1.73 -9.81
C ARG A 23 3.04 -1.28 -8.45
N SER A 24 2.48 -0.07 -8.34
CA SER A 24 1.92 0.40 -7.07
C SER A 24 0.66 -0.36 -6.64
N ILE A 25 -0.21 -0.77 -7.59
CA ILE A 25 -1.32 -1.70 -7.28
C ILE A 25 -0.77 -3.05 -6.80
N LEU A 26 0.24 -3.59 -7.47
CA LEU A 26 0.85 -4.86 -7.06
C LEU A 26 1.44 -4.75 -5.64
N MET A 27 2.12 -3.64 -5.32
CA MET A 27 2.62 -3.39 -3.97
C MET A 27 1.49 -3.31 -2.94
N LEU A 28 0.36 -2.67 -3.25
CA LEU A 28 -0.82 -2.65 -2.38
C LEU A 28 -1.35 -4.06 -2.08
N VAL A 29 -1.42 -4.91 -3.11
CA VAL A 29 -1.85 -6.32 -2.95
C VAL A 29 -0.86 -7.10 -2.11
N VAL A 30 0.45 -6.96 -2.36
CA VAL A 30 1.50 -7.65 -1.58
C VAL A 30 1.44 -7.24 -0.11
N VAL A 31 1.30 -5.94 0.17
CA VAL A 31 1.19 -5.40 1.53
C VAL A 31 -0.04 -5.97 2.24
N TRP A 32 -1.16 -6.04 1.53
CA TRP A 32 -2.38 -6.66 2.07
C TRP A 32 -2.17 -8.15 2.38
N THR A 33 -1.57 -8.92 1.47
CA THR A 33 -1.28 -10.35 1.70
C THR A 33 -0.33 -10.57 2.88
N LEU A 34 0.72 -9.75 2.99
CA LEU A 34 1.66 -9.81 4.12
C LEU A 34 0.97 -9.49 5.44
N ASN A 35 0.09 -8.47 5.45
CA ASN A 35 -0.63 -8.10 6.65
C ASN A 35 -1.62 -9.20 7.09
N LEU A 36 -2.35 -9.79 6.14
CA LEU A 36 -3.23 -10.93 6.38
C LEU A 36 -2.46 -12.13 6.95
N PHE A 37 -1.31 -12.43 6.35
CA PHE A 37 -0.47 -13.53 6.80
C PHE A 37 0.06 -13.29 8.22
N TRP A 38 0.56 -12.09 8.49
CA TRP A 38 1.07 -11.71 9.82
C TRP A 38 -0.02 -11.79 10.91
N LEU A 39 -1.18 -11.21 10.63
CA LEU A 39 -2.31 -11.18 11.56
C LEU A 39 -2.93 -12.57 11.73
N GLY A 40 -3.01 -13.36 10.66
CA GLY A 40 -3.47 -14.76 10.71
C GLY A 40 -2.55 -15.64 11.55
N LEU A 41 -1.23 -15.58 11.33
CA LEU A 41 -0.27 -16.33 12.14
C LEU A 41 -0.37 -15.99 13.62
N ASN A 42 -0.46 -14.70 13.95
CA ASN A 42 -0.57 -14.26 15.34
C ASN A 42 -1.92 -14.60 15.99
N TYR A 43 -3.01 -14.63 15.21
CA TYR A 43 -4.30 -15.10 15.71
C TYR A 43 -4.25 -16.55 16.20
N PHE A 44 -3.62 -17.45 15.43
CA PHE A 44 -3.59 -18.88 15.77
C PHE A 44 -2.49 -19.27 16.78
N TRP A 45 -1.32 -18.63 16.72
CA TRP A 45 -0.16 -19.07 17.50
C TRP A 45 0.36 -18.06 18.54
N ARG A 46 -0.13 -16.80 18.52
CA ARG A 46 0.23 -15.75 19.50
C ARG A 46 1.75 -15.61 19.72
N PHE A 47 2.53 -15.63 18.65
CA PHE A 47 4.00 -15.61 18.73
C PHE A 47 4.58 -14.26 19.14
N ALA A 48 3.92 -13.15 18.78
CA ALA A 48 4.43 -11.80 19.01
C ALA A 48 3.73 -11.12 20.19
N SER A 49 4.44 -10.21 20.88
CA SER A 49 3.83 -9.31 21.86
C SER A 49 2.83 -8.38 21.18
N VAL A 50 1.89 -7.83 21.97
CA VAL A 50 0.85 -6.92 21.44
C VAL A 50 1.48 -5.69 20.76
N GLU A 51 2.62 -5.18 21.25
CA GLU A 51 3.29 -4.04 20.60
C GLU A 51 3.80 -4.41 19.20
N VAL A 52 4.41 -5.59 19.04
CA VAL A 52 4.95 -6.05 17.75
C VAL A 52 3.82 -6.47 16.80
N LEU A 53 2.75 -7.05 17.36
CA LEU A 53 1.52 -7.37 16.64
C LEU A 53 0.92 -6.13 15.97
N LEU A 54 0.94 -4.97 16.65
CA LEU A 54 0.42 -3.70 16.15
C LEU A 54 1.40 -2.97 15.23
N ALA A 55 2.69 -2.97 15.57
CA ALA A 55 3.69 -2.19 14.84
C ALA A 55 3.78 -2.62 13.37
N VAL A 56 3.76 -3.92 13.07
CA VAL A 56 3.88 -4.44 11.70
C VAL A 56 2.69 -4.04 10.82
N PRO A 57 1.42 -4.29 11.19
CA PRO A 57 0.25 -3.81 10.46
C PRO A 57 0.22 -2.30 10.27
N VAL A 58 0.59 -1.51 11.29
CA VAL A 58 0.60 -0.05 11.19
C VAL A 58 1.65 0.41 10.17
N LEU A 59 2.85 -0.15 10.19
CA LEU A 59 3.89 0.15 9.19
C LEU A 59 3.46 -0.25 7.78
N LEU A 60 2.82 -1.41 7.62
CA LEU A 60 2.26 -1.88 6.35
C LEU A 60 1.14 -0.94 5.85
N LEU A 61 0.26 -0.47 6.73
CA LEU A 61 -0.77 0.51 6.40
C LEU A 61 -0.18 1.84 5.93
N LEU A 62 0.84 2.36 6.63
CA LEU A 62 1.54 3.58 6.23
C LEU A 62 2.18 3.42 4.84
N TYR A 63 2.81 2.28 4.58
CA TYR A 63 3.38 1.99 3.27
C TYR A 63 2.30 1.87 2.18
N ALA A 64 1.16 1.22 2.48
CA ALA A 64 0.01 1.16 1.57
C ALA A 64 -0.52 2.55 1.22
N LEU A 65 -0.60 3.46 2.19
CA LEU A 65 -1.02 4.85 1.93
C LEU A 65 -0.04 5.55 0.98
N LEU A 66 1.27 5.42 1.19
CA LEU A 66 2.28 5.97 0.28
C LEU A 66 2.17 5.37 -1.13
N ALA A 67 1.92 4.06 -1.22
CA ALA A 67 1.72 3.38 -2.50
C ALA A 67 0.47 3.87 -3.24
N LEU A 68 -0.62 4.13 -2.51
CA LEU A 68 -1.84 4.71 -3.07
C LEU A 68 -1.59 6.13 -3.59
N PHE A 69 -0.91 6.98 -2.82
CA PHE A 69 -0.53 8.32 -3.29
C PHE A 69 0.33 8.26 -4.55
N GLY A 70 1.31 7.34 -4.58
CA GLY A 70 2.12 7.10 -5.78
C GLY A 70 1.27 6.67 -6.97
N TYR A 71 0.35 5.73 -6.78
CA TYR A 71 -0.57 5.27 -7.83
C TYR A 71 -1.40 6.41 -8.41
N VAL A 72 -2.02 7.23 -7.54
CA VAL A 72 -2.82 8.38 -7.98
C VAL A 72 -1.96 9.40 -8.71
N TYR A 73 -0.80 9.78 -8.16
CA TYR A 73 0.07 10.77 -8.77
C TYR A 73 0.54 10.36 -10.18
N TRP A 74 1.08 9.16 -10.31
CA TRP A 74 1.58 8.65 -11.60
C TRP A 74 0.44 8.35 -12.57
N GLY A 75 -0.69 7.83 -12.08
CA GLY A 75 -1.88 7.63 -12.89
C GLY A 75 -2.37 8.96 -13.46
N MET A 76 -2.55 9.98 -12.62
CA MET A 76 -3.05 11.29 -13.05
C MET A 76 -2.13 11.96 -14.05
N ARG A 77 -0.82 11.79 -13.87
CA ARG A 77 0.18 12.23 -14.84
C ARG A 77 0.02 11.51 -16.18
N GLU A 78 -0.18 10.19 -16.19
CA GLU A 78 -0.40 9.41 -17.41
C GLU A 78 -1.70 9.79 -18.14
N VAL A 79 -2.79 10.06 -17.41
CA VAL A 79 -4.04 10.59 -18.00
C VAL A 79 -3.81 11.93 -18.69
N ARG A 80 -3.02 12.82 -18.08
CA ARG A 80 -2.72 14.14 -18.62
C ARG A 80 -1.76 14.09 -19.82
N GLU A 81 -0.77 13.20 -19.79
CA GLU A 81 0.27 13.12 -20.83
C GLU A 81 -0.12 12.23 -22.02
N ARG A 82 -1.01 11.25 -21.85
CA ARG A 82 -1.33 10.23 -22.86
C ARG A 82 -2.82 10.09 -23.18
N GLU A 83 -3.66 11.02 -22.71
CA GLU A 83 -5.12 10.96 -22.85
C GLU A 83 -5.73 9.62 -22.37
N ALA A 84 -5.08 8.97 -21.41
CA ALA A 84 -5.55 7.70 -20.87
C ALA A 84 -6.90 7.89 -20.15
N PRO A 85 -7.77 6.87 -20.10
CA PRO A 85 -9.06 6.99 -19.45
C PRO A 85 -8.91 7.11 -17.92
N TYR A 86 -9.41 8.20 -17.36
CA TYR A 86 -9.46 8.46 -15.91
C TYR A 86 -10.11 7.31 -15.11
N ALA A 87 -11.08 6.62 -15.72
CA ALA A 87 -11.76 5.47 -15.13
C ALA A 87 -10.81 4.37 -14.66
N ASN A 88 -9.72 4.10 -15.39
CA ASN A 88 -8.76 3.06 -15.00
C ASN A 88 -8.05 3.39 -13.68
N ILE A 89 -7.74 4.67 -13.44
CA ILE A 89 -7.16 5.10 -12.17
C ILE A 89 -8.19 4.94 -11.06
N MET A 90 -9.40 5.46 -11.27
CA MET A 90 -10.45 5.44 -10.24
C MET A 90 -10.78 4.03 -9.78
N VAL A 91 -10.85 3.05 -10.69
CA VAL A 91 -11.05 1.65 -10.32
C VAL A 91 -9.91 1.15 -9.41
N GLY A 92 -8.66 1.42 -9.76
CA GLY A 92 -7.51 1.06 -8.92
C GLY A 92 -7.53 1.75 -7.55
N VAL A 93 -7.97 3.00 -7.48
CA VAL A 93 -8.13 3.73 -6.21
C VAL A 93 -9.22 3.10 -5.35
N ILE A 94 -10.37 2.77 -5.92
CA ILE A 94 -11.47 2.12 -5.21
C ILE A 94 -10.99 0.78 -4.63
N VAL A 95 -10.34 -0.05 -5.45
CA VAL A 95 -9.78 -1.33 -5.00
C VAL A 95 -8.77 -1.13 -3.87
N ALA A 96 -7.85 -0.17 -3.99
CA ALA A 96 -6.88 0.14 -2.96
C ALA A 96 -7.52 0.59 -1.64
N LEU A 97 -8.54 1.47 -1.71
CA LEU A 97 -9.29 1.94 -0.56
C LEU A 97 -10.05 0.79 0.12
N THR A 98 -10.66 -0.10 -0.67
CA THR A 98 -11.32 -1.30 -0.15
C THR A 98 -10.33 -2.21 0.56
N LEU A 99 -9.13 -2.43 0.01
CA LEU A 99 -8.08 -3.23 0.65
C LEU A 99 -7.56 -2.58 1.93
N LEU A 100 -7.37 -1.26 1.95
CA LEU A 100 -7.02 -0.49 3.14
C LEU A 100 -8.08 -0.63 4.24
N TYR A 101 -9.35 -0.49 3.87
CA TYR A 101 -10.47 -0.68 4.77
C TYR A 101 -10.49 -2.09 5.37
N PHE A 102 -10.32 -3.13 4.55
CA PHE A 102 -10.25 -4.51 5.05
C PHE A 102 -9.06 -4.73 5.99
N ASN A 103 -7.88 -4.17 5.68
CA ASN A 103 -6.71 -4.27 6.56
C ASN A 103 -6.98 -3.70 7.96
N VAL A 104 -7.61 -2.52 8.03
CA VAL A 104 -7.95 -1.88 9.31
C VAL A 104 -8.97 -2.71 10.09
N ASN A 105 -10.02 -3.22 9.42
CA ASN A 105 -11.01 -4.07 10.08
C ASN A 105 -10.40 -5.39 10.58
N LEU A 106 -9.50 -6.01 9.80
CA LEU A 106 -8.83 -7.24 10.20
C LEU A 106 -7.95 -7.01 11.43
N LEU A 107 -7.23 -5.88 11.48
CA LEU A 107 -6.45 -5.48 12.64
C LEU A 107 -7.35 -5.32 13.88
N GLN A 108 -8.46 -4.60 13.76
CA GLN A 108 -9.43 -4.43 14.85
C GLN A 108 -10.00 -5.77 15.33
N PHE A 109 -10.34 -6.66 14.39
CA PHE A 109 -10.85 -8.00 14.71
C PHE A 109 -9.83 -8.83 15.51
N VAL A 110 -8.57 -8.86 15.06
CA VAL A 110 -7.52 -9.62 15.74
C VAL A 110 -7.21 -9.05 17.13
N LEU A 111 -7.19 -7.71 17.28
CA LEU A 111 -7.02 -7.08 18.58
C LEU A 111 -8.15 -7.46 19.54
N GLN A 112 -9.41 -7.33 19.11
CA GLN A 112 -10.58 -7.73 19.91
C GLN A 112 -10.56 -9.22 20.30
N ALA A 113 -10.05 -10.09 19.41
CA ALA A 113 -9.97 -11.52 19.67
C ALA A 113 -8.83 -11.92 20.63
N ILE A 114 -7.81 -11.08 20.78
CA ILE A 114 -6.66 -11.34 21.67
C ILE A 114 -6.86 -10.66 23.03
N GLU A 115 -7.56 -9.53 23.10
CA GLU A 115 -7.93 -8.83 24.34
C GLU A 115 -9.09 -9.48 25.11
N ARG A 116 -9.83 -10.39 24.47
CA ARG A 116 -10.80 -11.30 25.14
C ARG A 116 -10.11 -12.52 25.74
#